data_AF-A0A1S2R326-F1
#
_entry.id   AF-A0A1S2R326-F1
#
_cell.length_a   1.000
_cell.length_b   1.000
_cell.length_c   1.000
_cell.angle_alpha   90.00
_cell.angle_beta   90.00
_cell.angle_gamma   90.00
#
_symmetry.space_group_name_H-M   'P 1'
#
loop_
_entity.id
_entity.type
_entity.pdbx_description
1 polymer ?
#
loop_
_entity_poly.entity_id
_entity_poly.type
_entity_poly.pdbx_seq_one_letter_code
_entity_poly.pdbx_strand_id
1 'polypeptide(L)' 'MDKISLFKNMQNASGGNFFSVEIPKSTLEDGSKIQAIAKELESEGKIKLREYVEKEDSVYLHGIMKYASD' A
#
# COMPACT_ATOMS: atom_id res chain seq x y z
N MET A 1 -2.44 -11.99 -0.88
CA MET A 1 -1.25 -11.15 -0.55
C MET A 1 -1.23 -10.85 0.96
N ASP A 2 -0.06 -10.83 1.61
CA ASP A 2 0.11 -10.55 3.04
C ASP A 2 0.56 -9.09 3.32
N LYS A 3 0.38 -8.59 4.54
CA LYS A 3 0.83 -7.25 4.99
C LYS A 3 2.31 -7.02 4.71
N ILE A 4 3.17 -8.00 5.00
CA ILE A 4 4.62 -7.87 4.82
C ILE A 4 4.95 -7.71 3.33
N SER A 5 4.31 -8.52 2.48
CA SER A 5 4.50 -8.46 1.03
C SER A 5 4.00 -7.15 0.45
N LEU A 6 2.85 -6.64 0.91
CA LEU A 6 2.31 -5.35 0.47
C LEU A 6 3.26 -4.21 0.84
N PHE A 7 3.71 -4.17 2.08
CA PHE A 7 4.63 -3.15 2.56
C PHE A 7 5.99 -3.21 1.86
N LYS A 8 6.50 -4.42 1.57
CA LYS A 8 7.70 -4.57 0.72
C LYS A 8 7.45 -4.06 -0.70
N ASN A 9 6.28 -4.31 -1.29
CA ASN A 9 5.97 -3.82 -2.63
C ASN A 9 5.94 -2.28 -2.65
N MET A 10 5.33 -1.65 -1.64
CA MET A 10 5.33 -0.20 -1.45
C MET A 10 6.74 0.36 -1.28
N GLN A 11 7.60 -0.32 -0.50
CA GLN A 11 9.02 0.07 -0.34
C GLN A 11 9.79 -0.02 -1.65
N ASN A 12 9.67 -1.12 -2.40
CA ASN A 12 10.37 -1.28 -3.67
C ASN A 12 9.88 -0.30 -4.73
N ALA A 13 8.60 0.05 -4.71
CA ALA A 13 8.02 1.07 -5.57
C ALA A 13 8.18 2.49 -5.03
N SER A 14 8.85 2.67 -3.89
CA SER A 14 9.10 4.00 -3.34
C SER A 14 10.27 4.67 -4.05
N GLY A 15 10.00 5.81 -4.67
CA GLY A 15 11.01 6.71 -5.24
C GLY A 15 11.38 7.75 -4.19
N GLY A 16 12.21 7.37 -3.21
CA GLY A 16 12.48 8.19 -2.03
C GLY A 16 11.35 8.06 -1.01
N ASN A 17 10.70 9.17 -0.62
CA ASN A 17 9.65 9.13 0.40
C ASN A 17 8.26 8.78 -0.13
N PHE A 18 8.03 8.84 -1.44
CA PHE A 18 6.71 8.61 -2.02
C PHE A 18 6.64 7.21 -2.64
N PHE A 19 5.56 6.49 -2.40
CA PHE A 19 5.28 5.22 -3.06
C PHE A 19 4.03 5.36 -3.93
N SER A 20 4.06 4.66 -5.07
CA SER A 20 2.90 4.47 -5.93
C SER A 20 2.91 3.03 -6.38
N VAL A 21 1.91 2.25 -5.97
CA VAL A 21 1.79 0.84 -6.37
C VAL A 21 0.45 0.60 -7.02
N GLU A 22 0.47 -0.13 -8.11
CA GLU A 22 -0.72 -0.70 -8.72
C GLU A 22 -0.69 -2.21 -8.52
N ILE A 23 -1.75 -2.76 -7.96
CA ILE A 23 -1.83 -4.16 -7.57
C ILE A 23 -3.00 -4.78 -8.32
N PRO A 24 -2.77 -5.76 -9.21
CA PRO A 24 -3.85 -6.36 -9.96
C PRO A 24 -4.81 -7.11 -9.03
N LYS A 25 -6.12 -6.97 -9.29
CA LYS A 25 -7.18 -7.64 -8.54
C LYS A 25 -7.06 -9.15 -8.61
N SER A 26 -6.47 -9.68 -9.68
CA SER A 26 -6.15 -11.12 -9.78
C SER A 26 -5.18 -11.63 -8.72
N THR A 27 -4.37 -10.76 -8.08
CA THR A 27 -3.52 -11.10 -6.91
C THR A 27 -4.16 -10.76 -5.55
N LEU A 28 -5.34 -10.15 -5.60
CA LEU A 28 -6.16 -9.70 -4.49
C LEU A 28 -7.37 -10.62 -4.41
N GLU A 29 -7.26 -11.69 -3.63
CA GLU A 29 -8.43 -12.53 -3.32
C GLU A 29 -9.58 -11.70 -2.72
N ASP A 30 -9.28 -10.54 -2.12
CA ASP A 30 -10.28 -9.55 -1.70
C ASP A 30 -9.67 -8.12 -1.73
N GLY A 31 -10.14 -7.24 -2.61
CA GLY A 31 -9.74 -5.81 -2.64
C GLY A 31 -9.90 -5.11 -1.28
N SER A 32 -10.90 -5.54 -0.50
CA SER A 32 -11.16 -5.15 0.90
C SER A 32 -9.96 -5.39 1.83
N LYS A 33 -9.17 -6.43 1.57
CA LYS A 33 -8.04 -6.83 2.42
C LYS A 33 -6.88 -5.83 2.30
N ILE A 34 -6.64 -5.27 1.12
CA ILE A 34 -5.56 -4.29 0.93
C ILE A 34 -5.88 -2.95 1.55
N GLN A 35 -7.14 -2.50 1.48
CA GLN A 35 -7.52 -1.28 2.19
C GLN A 35 -7.34 -1.44 3.70
N ALA A 36 -7.72 -2.60 4.27
CA ALA A 36 -7.52 -2.88 5.70
C ALA A 36 -6.04 -2.87 6.09
N ILE A 37 -5.20 -3.58 5.32
CA ILE A 37 -3.75 -3.62 5.56
C ILE A 37 -3.12 -2.23 5.43
N ALA A 38 -3.51 -1.44 4.42
CA ALA A 38 -2.99 -0.08 4.23
C ALA A 38 -3.37 0.84 5.39
N LYS A 39 -4.59 0.72 5.93
CA LYS A 39 -5.03 1.45 7.14
C LYS A 39 -4.29 1.00 8.39
N GLU A 40 -4.00 -0.29 8.54
CA GLU A 40 -3.15 -0.79 9.63
C GLU A 40 -1.75 -0.17 9.55
N LEU A 41 -1.10 -0.22 8.38
CA LEU A 41 0.23 0.36 8.19
C LEU A 41 0.25 1.87 8.44
N GLU A 42 -0.83 2.58 8.11
CA GLU A 42 -1.00 3.99 8.43
C GLU A 42 -1.16 4.23 9.95
N SER A 43 -1.95 3.38 10.63
CA SER A 43 -2.14 3.45 12.08
C SER A 43 -0.87 3.09 12.86
N GLU A 44 -0.06 2.18 12.32
CA GLU A 44 1.30 1.86 12.82
C GLU A 44 2.31 2.98 12.51
N GLY A 45 1.91 4.03 11.78
CA GLY A 45 2.79 5.15 11.44
C GLY A 45 3.87 4.82 10.41
N LYS A 46 3.78 3.66 9.73
CA LYS A 46 4.74 3.20 8.71
C LYS A 46 4.52 3.83 7.35
N ILE A 47 3.29 4.20 7.04
CA ILE A 47 2.94 4.94 5.83
C ILE A 47 1.98 6.07 6.15
N LYS A 48 1.82 6.98 5.20
CA LYS A 48 0.69 7.89 5.12
C LYS A 48 0.03 7.67 3.76
N LEU A 49 -1.16 7.09 3.77
CA LEU A 49 -1.92 6.86 2.55
C LEU A 49 -2.52 8.20 2.10
N ARG A 50 -2.29 8.58 0.85
CA ARG A 50 -2.85 9.81 0.27
C ARG A 50 -4.03 9.50 -0.62
N GLU A 51 -3.94 8.41 -1.37
CA GLU A 51 -4.95 8.05 -2.34
C GLU A 51 -5.06 6.53 -2.43
N TYR A 52 -6.32 6.07 -2.47
CA TYR A 52 -6.73 4.70 -2.67
C TYR A 52 -7.78 4.71 -3.78
N VAL A 53 -7.47 4.08 -4.91
CA VAL A 53 -8.39 3.98 -6.04
C VAL A 53 -8.56 2.52 -6.42
N GLU A 54 -9.78 2.03 -6.28
CA GLU A 54 -10.15 0.71 -6.77
C GLU A 54 -10.58 0.85 -8.25
N LYS A 55 -9.81 0.24 -9.15
CA LYS A 55 -10.12 0.12 -10.59
C LYS A 55 -10.84 -1.20 -10.85
N GLU A 56 -11.34 -1.39 -12.08
CA GLU A 56 -12.04 -2.62 -12.49
C GLU A 56 -11.20 -3.88 -12.28
N ASP A 57 -9.91 -3.84 -12.63
CA ASP A 57 -8.98 -4.99 -12.54
C ASP A 57 -7.78 -4.76 -11.61
N SER A 58 -7.70 -3.61 -10.91
CA SER A 58 -6.55 -3.34 -10.04
C SER A 58 -6.91 -2.39 -8.90
N VAL A 59 -6.03 -2.33 -7.90
CA VAL A 59 -6.08 -1.34 -6.81
C VAL A 59 -4.84 -0.49 -6.91
N TYR A 60 -5.03 0.82 -7.03
CA TYR A 60 -3.97 1.82 -7.01
C TYR A 60 -3.86 2.42 -5.61
N LEU A 61 -2.63 2.43 -5.10
CA LEU A 61 -2.28 3.01 -3.80
C LEU A 61 -1.17 4.03 -4.01
N HIS A 62 -1.40 5.23 -3.52
CA HIS A 62 -0.40 6.28 -3.52
C HIS A 62 -0.27 6.90 -2.13
N GLY A 63 0.96 7.12 -1.71
CA GLY A 63 1.23 7.66 -0.39
C GLY A 63 2.69 7.94 -0.13
N ILE A 64 2.99 8.14 1.15
CA ILE A 64 4.32 8.45 1.64
C ILE A 64 4.77 7.33 2.57
N MET A 65 5.94 6.78 2.31
CA MET A 65 6.64 5.91 3.25
C MET A 65 7.07 6.76 4.44
N LYS A 66 6.55 6.46 5.63
CA LYS A 66 7.10 7.00 6.86
C LYS A 66 8.18 6.03 7.32
N TYR A 67 9.41 6.36 6.98
CA TYR A 67 10.54 5.76 7.67
C TYR A 67 10.37 6.18 9.13
N ALA A 68 10.14 5.21 10.02
CA ALA A 68 10.32 5.43 11.44
C ALA A 68 11.78 5.86 11.60
N SER A 69 12.02 7.16 11.69
CA SER A 69 13.23 7.66 12.30
C SER A 69 13.09 7.33 13.77
N ASP A 70 13.70 6.22 14.16
CA ASP A 70 14.04 5.74 15.51
C ASP A 70 12.98 5.98 16.62
#